data_AF-A0A7X6FR44-F1
#
_entry.id   AF-A0A7X6FR44-F1
#
_cell.length_a   1.000
_cell.length_b   1.000
_cell.length_c   1.000
_cell.angle_alpha   90.00
_cell.angle_beta   90.00
_cell.angle_gamma   90.00
#
_symmetry.space_group_name_H-M   'P 1'
#
loop_
_entity.id
_entity.type
_entity.pdbx_description
1 polymer ?
#
loop_
_entity_poly.entity_id
_entity_poly.type
_entity_poly.pdbx_seq_one_letter_code
_entity_poly.pdbx_strand_id
1 'polypeptide(L)'
;MSNSEKTISTVEALVAATGDEAVRHIIISGAIDNLPTIRLRPGQTLQGSGRDALLRFADNDGVELSSNNRISNIRLETSPEKRAIFNDTAVDTIGRAELAAVTTIGRVQILFRDKLRAGHVEVDGLDIIAADARAETDRPKGYGVYVLQGAFTLWNMHADESIIISANLVGLSAGRDGAPVRGSGIFVSGGGDQAGRLAVRSLETDAVYSDGGIKAGTPDQITGGVFTVYGTYVDAVHNRGPVVTYGVNDMVLDNWGPWTAGPPTRRSRPTDQAASALSILARSTN
;
A
#
# COMPACT_ATOMS: atom_id res chain seq x y z
N MET A 1 35.51 -1.80 -2.10
CA MET A 1 34.15 -1.84 -1.52
C MET A 1 34.16 -0.86 -0.36
N SER A 2 33.35 0.20 -0.40
CA SER A 2 33.23 1.07 0.76
C SER A 2 32.60 0.26 1.89
N ASN A 3 32.99 0.50 3.15
CA ASN A 3 32.37 -0.15 4.32
C ASN A 3 30.86 0.11 4.43
N SER A 4 30.30 0.97 3.58
CA SER A 4 28.89 1.31 3.51
C SER A 4 28.04 0.29 2.75
N GLU A 5 28.63 -0.58 1.94
CA GLU A 5 27.90 -1.58 1.17
C GLU A 5 28.27 -2.99 1.64
N LYS A 6 27.26 -3.83 1.90
CA LYS A 6 27.44 -5.22 2.31
C LYS A 6 26.55 -6.13 1.48
N THR A 7 27.14 -7.17 0.90
CA THR A 7 26.39 -8.30 0.31
C THR A 7 26.12 -9.34 1.38
N ILE A 8 24.87 -9.79 1.46
CA ILE A 8 24.32 -10.58 2.56
C ILE A 8 23.55 -11.77 1.99
N SER A 9 23.80 -12.95 2.56
CA SER A 9 23.14 -14.21 2.21
C SER A 9 22.72 -15.04 3.44
N THR A 10 22.81 -14.46 4.65
CA THR A 10 22.50 -15.14 5.91
C THR A 10 21.70 -14.22 6.84
N VAL A 11 20.88 -14.82 7.71
CA VAL A 11 20.06 -14.11 8.70
C VAL A 11 20.92 -13.24 9.63
N GLU A 12 21.98 -13.81 10.20
CA GLU A 12 22.82 -13.15 11.20
C GLU A 12 23.49 -11.90 10.63
N ALA A 13 24.02 -12.01 9.41
CA ALA A 13 24.62 -10.89 8.71
C ALA A 13 23.59 -9.81 8.37
N LEU A 14 22.36 -10.18 8.00
CA LEU A 14 21.29 -9.21 7.72
C LEU A 14 20.93 -8.43 8.98
N VAL A 15 20.66 -9.14 10.08
CA VAL A 15 20.34 -8.51 11.37
C VAL A 15 21.47 -7.57 11.81
N ALA A 16 22.72 -8.04 11.74
CA ALA A 16 23.88 -7.22 12.08
C ALA A 16 23.99 -5.96 11.19
N ALA A 17 23.78 -6.08 9.88
CA ALA A 17 23.87 -4.97 8.95
C ALA A 17 22.75 -3.93 9.15
N THR A 18 21.52 -4.37 9.46
CA THR A 18 20.43 -3.45 9.81
C THR A 18 20.68 -2.73 11.13
N GLY A 19 21.50 -3.29 12.03
CA GLY A 19 21.92 -2.63 13.27
C GLY A 19 23.08 -1.64 13.11
N ASP A 20 23.84 -1.72 12.03
CA ASP A 20 25.13 -1.04 11.84
C ASP A 20 24.99 0.32 11.11
N GLU A 21 25.34 1.41 11.79
CA GLU A 21 25.26 2.79 11.24
C GLU A 21 26.22 3.05 10.09
N ALA A 22 27.30 2.28 10.00
CA ALA A 22 28.26 2.40 8.91
C ALA A 22 27.69 1.82 7.61
N VAL A 23 26.75 0.87 7.70
CA VAL A 23 26.16 0.20 6.54
C VAL A 23 24.98 1.02 6.03
N ARG A 24 25.08 1.46 4.77
CA ARG A 24 24.04 2.19 4.07
C ARG A 24 23.34 1.35 3.01
N HIS A 25 24.07 0.48 2.32
CA HIS A 25 23.55 -0.33 1.24
C HIS A 25 23.67 -1.81 1.60
N ILE A 26 22.52 -2.47 1.70
CA ILE A 26 22.41 -3.89 2.00
C ILE A 26 21.97 -4.58 0.71
N ILE A 27 22.84 -5.45 0.18
CA ILE A 27 22.59 -6.22 -1.04
C ILE A 27 22.27 -7.66 -0.64
N ILE A 28 21.06 -8.13 -0.90
CA ILE A 28 20.63 -9.49 -0.65
C ILE A 28 20.98 -10.37 -1.84
N SER A 29 21.75 -11.43 -1.58
CA SER A 29 22.14 -12.44 -2.56
C SER A 29 21.50 -13.78 -2.20
N GLY A 30 20.64 -14.28 -3.10
CA GLY A 30 19.86 -15.49 -2.90
C GLY A 30 18.71 -15.35 -1.90
N ALA A 31 18.21 -16.49 -1.43
CA ALA A 31 17.12 -16.56 -0.48
C ALA A 31 17.62 -16.63 0.97
N ILE A 32 17.01 -15.86 1.85
CA ILE A 32 17.23 -15.88 3.29
C ILE A 32 15.90 -16.16 3.98
N ASP A 33 15.85 -17.25 4.75
CA ASP A 33 14.62 -17.77 5.37
C ASP A 33 14.58 -17.54 6.88
N ASN A 34 13.38 -17.68 7.46
CA ASN A 34 13.12 -17.60 8.89
C ASN A 34 13.57 -16.29 9.55
N LEU A 35 13.40 -15.18 8.83
CA LEU A 35 13.79 -13.88 9.33
C LEU A 35 12.87 -13.38 10.45
N PRO A 36 13.42 -12.71 11.48
CA PRO A 36 12.64 -11.84 12.33
C PRO A 36 12.20 -10.60 11.53
N THR A 37 11.27 -9.82 12.08
CA THR A 37 11.05 -8.44 11.59
C THR A 37 12.36 -7.68 11.62
N ILE A 38 12.68 -7.01 10.51
CA ILE A 38 13.89 -6.18 10.41
C ILE A 38 13.51 -4.72 10.29
N ARG A 39 14.32 -3.85 10.89
CA ARG A 39 14.13 -2.40 10.84
C ARG A 39 15.27 -1.76 10.08
N LEU A 40 14.97 -1.03 9.01
CA LEU A 40 15.97 -0.24 8.32
C LEU A 40 16.24 1.04 9.10
N ARG A 41 17.51 1.33 9.39
CA ARG A 41 17.93 2.60 9.99
C ARG A 41 17.77 3.75 9.00
N PRO A 42 17.76 5.00 9.48
CA PRO A 42 17.64 6.15 8.61
C PRO A 42 18.68 6.15 7.49
N GLY A 43 18.25 6.29 6.23
CA GLY A 43 19.12 6.33 5.06
C GLY A 43 19.62 4.97 4.56
N GLN A 44 19.15 3.86 5.13
CA GLN A 44 19.51 2.52 4.63
C GLN A 44 18.69 2.11 3.41
N THR A 45 19.37 1.45 2.47
CA THR A 45 18.81 0.81 1.29
C THR A 45 18.92 -0.71 1.42
N LEU A 46 17.83 -1.41 1.15
CA LEU A 46 17.75 -2.86 0.99
C LEU A 46 17.51 -3.18 -0.49
N GLN A 47 18.41 -3.92 -1.11
CA GLN A 47 18.37 -4.20 -2.54
C GLN A 47 18.63 -5.68 -2.80
N GLY A 48 17.86 -6.30 -3.69
CA GLY A 48 18.22 -7.62 -4.20
C GLY A 48 19.31 -7.55 -5.29
N SER A 49 20.23 -8.50 -5.30
CA SER A 49 21.27 -8.61 -6.33
C SER A 49 20.75 -9.19 -7.65
N GLY A 50 19.55 -9.77 -7.66
CA GLY A 50 19.00 -10.50 -8.79
C GLY A 50 17.61 -11.05 -8.52
N ARG A 51 17.09 -11.86 -9.46
CA ARG A 51 15.72 -12.43 -9.40
C ARG A 51 15.51 -13.45 -8.28
N ASP A 52 16.59 -14.00 -7.76
CA ASP A 52 16.63 -14.96 -6.66
C ASP A 52 16.73 -14.30 -5.29
N ALA A 53 16.86 -12.97 -5.23
CA ALA A 53 16.89 -12.22 -3.97
C ALA A 53 15.52 -12.26 -3.28
N LEU A 54 15.48 -12.97 -2.16
CA LEU A 54 14.25 -13.27 -1.44
C LEU A 54 14.49 -13.25 0.07
N LEU A 55 13.65 -12.53 0.78
CA LEU A 55 13.57 -12.58 2.24
C LEU A 55 12.26 -13.24 2.65
N ARG A 56 12.33 -14.38 3.34
CA ARG A 56 11.17 -15.00 3.99
C ARG A 56 11.21 -14.76 5.48
N PHE A 57 10.21 -14.05 5.96
CA PHE A 57 9.98 -13.84 7.37
C PHE A 57 9.26 -15.08 7.94
N ALA A 58 9.53 -15.39 9.20
CA ALA A 58 8.77 -16.41 9.93
C ALA A 58 7.32 -15.89 10.18
N ASP A 59 6.69 -16.22 11.31
CA ASP A 59 5.37 -15.65 11.66
C ASP A 59 5.45 -14.19 12.17
N ASN A 60 6.22 -13.36 11.47
CA ASN A 60 6.55 -11.98 11.82
C ASN A 60 6.14 -11.01 10.72
N ASP A 61 6.02 -9.73 11.06
CA ASP A 61 6.03 -8.70 10.03
C ASP A 61 7.41 -8.65 9.34
N GLY A 62 7.45 -8.03 8.16
CA GLY A 62 8.63 -7.97 7.31
C GLY A 62 9.57 -6.82 7.66
N VAL A 63 9.59 -5.79 6.80
CA VAL A 63 10.53 -4.68 6.89
C VAL A 63 9.84 -3.43 7.46
N GLU A 64 10.34 -2.93 8.59
CA GLU A 64 9.99 -1.63 9.15
C GLU A 64 10.88 -0.54 8.55
N LEU A 65 10.26 0.47 7.94
CA LEU A 65 10.91 1.68 7.44
C LEU A 65 10.99 2.73 8.54
N SER A 66 12.14 3.41 8.67
CA SER A 66 12.30 4.60 9.51
C SER A 66 12.27 5.89 8.68
N SER A 67 13.42 6.40 8.23
CA SER A 67 13.49 7.64 7.43
C SER A 67 14.44 7.48 6.26
N ASN A 68 14.10 8.03 5.09
CA ASN A 68 14.94 8.00 3.88
C ASN A 68 15.35 6.57 3.47
N ASN A 69 14.41 5.62 3.55
CA ASN A 69 14.68 4.23 3.24
C ASN A 69 14.27 3.87 1.80
N ARG A 70 15.03 2.93 1.23
CA ARG A 70 14.75 2.39 -0.10
C ARG A 70 14.75 0.88 -0.08
N ILE A 71 13.73 0.26 -0.67
CA ILE A 71 13.66 -1.17 -0.93
C ILE A 71 13.57 -1.37 -2.43
N SER A 72 14.43 -2.20 -3.02
CA SER A 72 14.37 -2.42 -4.46
C SER A 72 14.80 -3.80 -4.95
N ASN A 73 14.24 -4.21 -6.09
CA ASN A 73 14.61 -5.42 -6.84
C ASN A 73 14.62 -6.68 -5.97
N ILE A 74 13.60 -6.86 -5.11
CA ILE A 74 13.60 -7.92 -4.10
C ILE A 74 12.19 -8.46 -3.88
N ARG A 75 12.13 -9.75 -3.52
CA ARG A 75 10.90 -10.40 -3.06
C ARG A 75 10.89 -10.50 -1.53
N LEU A 76 9.78 -10.13 -0.91
CA LEU A 76 9.55 -10.23 0.54
C LEU A 76 8.35 -11.12 0.81
N GLU A 77 8.49 -12.15 1.65
CA GLU A 77 7.40 -13.06 1.97
C GLU A 77 7.16 -13.12 3.48
N THR A 78 5.95 -12.80 3.89
CA THR A 78 5.39 -13.14 5.21
C THR A 78 4.00 -13.75 5.01
N SER A 79 3.30 -14.13 6.09
CA SER A 79 1.89 -14.56 6.03
C SER A 79 1.01 -13.44 5.46
N PRO A 80 -0.05 -13.75 4.67
CA PRO A 80 -0.92 -12.75 4.06
C PRO A 80 -1.50 -11.69 5.01
N GLU A 81 -1.75 -12.07 6.27
CA GLU A 81 -2.32 -11.20 7.31
C GLU A 81 -1.28 -10.21 7.89
N LYS A 82 0.01 -10.51 7.76
CA LYS A 82 1.12 -9.71 8.29
C LYS A 82 1.51 -8.60 7.33
N ARG A 83 2.25 -7.61 7.83
CA ARG A 83 2.77 -6.49 7.05
C ARG A 83 4.13 -6.88 6.50
N ALA A 84 4.24 -7.10 5.19
CA ALA A 84 5.52 -7.32 4.52
C ALA A 84 6.39 -6.06 4.56
N ILE A 85 5.76 -4.89 4.44
CA ILE A 85 6.42 -3.58 4.57
C ILE A 85 5.51 -2.67 5.39
N PHE A 86 6.09 -1.99 6.38
CA PHE A 86 5.40 -0.98 7.18
C PHE A 86 6.39 0.10 7.64
N ASN A 87 5.92 1.16 8.28
CA ASN A 87 6.78 2.23 8.78
C ASN A 87 6.64 2.45 10.29
N ASP A 88 7.72 2.95 10.87
CA ASP A 88 7.72 3.51 12.22
C ASP A 88 6.94 4.83 12.23
N THR A 89 6.00 4.97 13.15
CA THR A 89 5.20 6.20 13.35
C THR A 89 5.77 7.09 14.47
N ALA A 90 6.84 6.66 15.14
CA ALA A 90 7.52 7.38 16.22
C ALA A 90 8.61 8.35 15.74
N VAL A 91 8.98 8.32 14.45
CA VAL A 91 9.86 9.32 13.82
C VAL A 91 9.07 10.56 13.41
N ASP A 92 9.71 11.73 13.32
CA ASP A 92 9.01 12.97 12.93
C ASP A 92 8.68 13.00 11.42
N THR A 93 9.55 12.40 10.61
CA THR A 93 9.44 12.36 9.15
C THR A 93 9.97 11.04 8.60
N ILE A 94 9.29 10.49 7.60
CA ILE A 94 9.80 9.36 6.82
C ILE A 94 10.81 9.84 5.77
N GLY A 95 10.95 11.16 5.59
CA GLY A 95 11.76 11.74 4.51
C GLY A 95 11.23 11.26 3.16
N ARG A 96 12.05 10.53 2.40
CA ARG A 96 11.62 9.81 1.19
C ARG A 96 11.64 8.30 1.42
N ALA A 97 10.49 7.64 1.38
CA ALA A 97 10.41 6.19 1.32
C ALA A 97 10.23 5.73 -0.13
N GLU A 98 11.09 4.81 -0.58
CA GLU A 98 11.10 4.35 -1.97
C GLU A 98 10.94 2.82 -2.06
N LEU A 99 9.94 2.37 -2.82
CA LEU A 99 9.74 0.97 -3.17
C LEU A 99 9.86 0.83 -4.70
N ALA A 100 10.84 0.07 -5.19
CA ALA A 100 11.08 -0.06 -6.62
C ALA A 100 11.29 -1.51 -7.06
N ALA A 101 10.46 -2.02 -7.98
CA ALA A 101 10.49 -3.42 -8.42
C ALA A 101 10.46 -4.41 -7.24
N VAL A 102 9.44 -4.28 -6.39
CA VAL A 102 9.25 -5.09 -5.19
C VAL A 102 8.08 -6.06 -5.40
N THR A 103 8.28 -7.31 -5.00
CA THR A 103 7.20 -8.31 -4.98
C THR A 103 6.96 -8.77 -3.55
N THR A 104 5.70 -8.87 -3.10
CA THR A 104 5.38 -9.28 -1.73
C THR A 104 4.32 -10.37 -1.60
N ILE A 105 4.43 -11.18 -0.56
CA ILE A 105 3.30 -11.84 0.11
C ILE A 105 3.21 -11.19 1.50
N GLY A 106 1.99 -10.77 1.87
CA GLY A 106 1.74 -9.89 3.00
C GLY A 106 1.48 -8.46 2.55
N ARG A 107 0.91 -7.67 3.46
CA ARG A 107 0.43 -6.31 3.21
C ARG A 107 1.56 -5.30 3.14
N VAL A 108 1.35 -4.24 2.37
CA VAL A 108 2.18 -3.03 2.41
C VAL A 108 1.35 -1.93 3.05
N GLN A 109 1.73 -1.48 4.25
CA GLN A 109 0.96 -0.54 5.05
C GLN A 109 1.82 0.64 5.50
N ILE A 110 1.63 1.80 4.87
CA ILE A 110 2.32 3.04 5.20
C ILE A 110 1.33 4.02 5.85
N LEU A 111 1.50 4.28 7.14
CA LEU A 111 0.61 5.12 7.95
C LEU A 111 1.35 6.36 8.46
N PHE A 112 0.76 7.52 8.25
CA PHE A 112 1.20 8.79 8.85
C PHE A 112 0.26 9.12 10.00
N ARG A 113 0.74 8.87 11.22
CA ARG A 113 0.04 9.04 12.49
C ARG A 113 1.07 9.24 13.60
N ASP A 114 0.60 9.43 14.83
CA ASP A 114 1.44 9.59 16.01
C ASP A 114 2.43 10.77 15.83
N LYS A 115 3.75 10.51 15.80
CA LYS A 115 4.78 11.56 15.61
C LYS A 115 5.12 11.81 14.15
N LEU A 116 4.83 10.86 13.25
CA LEU A 116 5.19 10.94 11.85
C LEU A 116 4.25 11.90 11.09
N ARG A 117 4.73 13.12 10.84
CA ARG A 117 3.91 14.23 10.30
C ARG A 117 4.35 14.71 8.92
N ALA A 118 5.41 14.15 8.33
CA ALA A 118 5.91 14.61 7.03
C ALA A 118 6.58 13.51 6.22
N GLY A 119 6.54 13.67 4.89
CA GLY A 119 7.39 12.92 3.97
C GLY A 119 6.77 12.70 2.60
N HIS A 120 7.47 11.87 1.82
CA HIS A 120 7.14 11.49 0.47
C HIS A 120 7.25 9.97 0.31
N VAL A 121 6.25 9.38 -0.34
CA VAL A 121 6.23 7.94 -0.68
C VAL A 121 6.32 7.78 -2.19
N GLU A 122 7.39 7.13 -2.65
CA GLU A 122 7.58 6.77 -4.05
C GLU A 122 7.41 5.26 -4.21
N VAL A 123 6.54 4.84 -5.12
CA VAL A 123 6.38 3.44 -5.52
C VAL A 123 6.51 3.36 -7.03
N ASP A 124 7.41 2.48 -7.51
CA ASP A 124 7.60 2.17 -8.92
C ASP A 124 7.71 0.65 -9.12
N GLY A 125 6.60 0.01 -9.45
CA GLY A 125 6.53 -1.44 -9.64
C GLY A 125 6.45 -2.19 -8.32
N LEU A 126 5.26 -2.25 -7.73
CA LEU A 126 4.94 -3.06 -6.56
C LEU A 126 3.92 -4.13 -6.93
N ASP A 127 4.26 -5.40 -6.72
CA ASP A 127 3.38 -6.54 -6.95
C ASP A 127 3.08 -7.28 -5.66
N ILE A 128 1.85 -7.16 -5.17
CA ILE A 128 1.36 -7.86 -3.97
C ILE A 128 0.62 -9.12 -4.41
N ILE A 129 1.26 -10.27 -4.26
CA ILE A 129 0.73 -11.56 -4.73
C ILE A 129 -0.50 -11.96 -3.91
N ALA A 130 -0.41 -11.88 -2.58
CA ALA A 130 -1.46 -12.24 -1.65
C ALA A 130 -1.34 -11.42 -0.37
N ALA A 131 -2.49 -11.01 0.17
CA ALA A 131 -2.61 -10.19 1.36
C ALA A 131 -4.03 -10.34 1.95
N ASP A 132 -4.17 -10.17 3.27
CA ASP A 132 -5.46 -10.10 3.95
C ASP A 132 -5.49 -8.96 4.97
N ALA A 133 -6.23 -7.91 4.64
CA ALA A 133 -6.39 -6.70 5.45
C ALA A 133 -7.67 -6.69 6.28
N ARG A 134 -8.48 -7.75 6.28
CA ARG A 134 -9.81 -7.75 6.94
C ARG A 134 -9.73 -7.66 8.46
N ALA A 135 -8.61 -8.07 9.04
CA ALA A 135 -8.35 -7.98 10.48
C ALA A 135 -8.04 -6.54 10.95
N GLU A 136 -7.84 -5.59 10.03
CA GLU A 136 -7.56 -4.21 10.40
C GLU A 136 -8.77 -3.54 11.07
N THR A 137 -8.49 -2.95 12.24
CA THR A 137 -9.49 -2.29 13.08
C THR A 137 -9.65 -0.82 12.72
N ASP A 138 -8.55 -0.16 12.34
CA ASP A 138 -8.60 1.23 11.88
C ASP A 138 -9.24 1.27 10.49
N ARG A 139 -10.36 1.99 10.40
CA ARG A 139 -11.19 2.09 9.20
C ARG A 139 -11.62 3.53 9.01
N PRO A 140 -11.31 4.19 7.88
CA PRO A 140 -11.90 5.48 7.60
C PRO A 140 -13.42 5.32 7.49
N LYS A 141 -14.15 6.31 7.98
CA LYS A 141 -15.62 6.32 8.03
C LYS A 141 -16.13 7.51 7.24
N GLY A 142 -16.98 7.26 6.26
CA GLY A 142 -17.60 8.29 5.44
C GLY A 142 -18.93 7.80 4.89
N TYR A 143 -19.86 8.72 4.64
CA TYR A 143 -21.15 8.42 4.00
C TYR A 143 -21.95 7.26 4.64
N GLY A 144 -21.81 7.08 5.96
CA GLY A 144 -22.51 6.03 6.71
C GLY A 144 -21.88 4.64 6.67
N VAL A 145 -20.71 4.48 6.04
CA VAL A 145 -20.01 3.19 5.92
C VAL A 145 -18.56 3.27 6.42
N TYR A 146 -18.00 2.11 6.76
CA TYR A 146 -16.60 1.91 7.11
C TYR A 146 -15.86 1.26 5.94
N VAL A 147 -14.74 1.85 5.54
CA VAL A 147 -13.91 1.28 4.47
C VAL A 147 -12.91 0.30 5.06
N LEU A 148 -12.82 -0.90 4.50
CA LEU A 148 -11.74 -1.83 4.87
C LEU A 148 -10.44 -1.40 4.18
N GLN A 149 -9.34 -1.48 4.91
CA GLN A 149 -8.00 -1.26 4.36
C GLN A 149 -7.66 -2.25 3.24
N GLY A 150 -6.59 -1.98 2.51
CA GLY A 150 -6.19 -2.75 1.35
C GLY A 150 -4.88 -3.52 1.49
N ALA A 151 -4.62 -4.37 0.50
CA ALA A 151 -3.34 -5.03 0.31
C ALA A 151 -2.18 -4.03 0.26
N PHE A 152 -2.37 -2.93 -0.47
CA PHE A 152 -1.60 -1.70 -0.31
C PHE A 152 -2.45 -0.67 0.43
N THR A 153 -1.88 -0.05 1.46
CA THR A 153 -2.51 1.01 2.24
C THR A 153 -1.51 2.16 2.40
N LEU A 154 -1.86 3.35 1.90
CA LEU A 154 -1.19 4.60 2.23
C LEU A 154 -2.19 5.56 2.85
N TRP A 155 -1.99 5.89 4.13
CA TRP A 155 -2.98 6.67 4.88
C TRP A 155 -2.34 7.78 5.69
N ASN A 156 -2.69 9.03 5.39
CA ASN A 156 -2.49 10.15 6.31
C ASN A 156 -3.65 10.21 7.31
N MET A 157 -3.41 9.83 8.56
CA MET A 157 -4.44 9.74 9.60
C MET A 157 -4.50 10.99 10.50
N HIS A 158 -3.69 12.01 10.23
CA HIS A 158 -3.66 13.21 11.06
C HIS A 158 -4.95 14.00 10.94
N ALA A 159 -5.43 14.54 12.08
CA ALA A 159 -6.55 15.47 12.12
C ALA A 159 -6.17 16.91 11.73
N ASP A 160 -4.88 17.21 11.65
CA ASP A 160 -4.35 18.54 11.35
C ASP A 160 -4.31 18.79 9.84
N GLU A 161 -5.14 19.71 9.34
CA GLU A 161 -5.23 20.09 7.92
C GLU A 161 -3.92 20.62 7.32
N SER A 162 -3.00 21.11 8.15
CA SER A 162 -1.69 21.59 7.68
C SER A 162 -0.74 20.45 7.30
N ILE A 163 -1.05 19.22 7.71
CA ILE A 163 -0.23 18.05 7.40
C ILE A 163 -0.58 17.52 6.02
N ILE A 164 0.36 17.70 5.10
CA ILE A 164 0.26 17.22 3.72
C ILE A 164 1.35 16.19 3.51
N ILE A 165 0.94 14.97 3.16
CA ILE A 165 1.83 13.89 2.75
C ILE A 165 1.79 13.81 1.23
N SER A 166 2.94 13.65 0.60
CA SER A 166 3.03 13.55 -0.85
C SER A 166 3.35 12.13 -1.30
N ALA A 167 2.88 11.74 -2.49
CA ALA A 167 3.20 10.44 -3.06
C ALA A 167 3.23 10.43 -4.59
N ASN A 168 3.99 9.49 -5.14
CA ASN A 168 3.94 9.08 -6.54
C ASN A 168 3.88 7.55 -6.58
N LEU A 169 2.79 7.01 -7.14
CA LEU A 169 2.43 5.60 -7.03
C LEU A 169 2.23 5.02 -8.43
N VAL A 170 3.22 4.28 -8.92
CA VAL A 170 3.30 3.80 -10.31
C VAL A 170 3.50 2.28 -10.32
N GLY A 171 2.79 1.59 -11.22
CA GLY A 171 2.89 0.13 -11.38
C GLY A 171 2.50 -0.70 -10.15
N LEU A 172 1.41 -0.34 -9.46
CA LEU A 172 0.89 -1.14 -8.35
C LEU A 172 0.00 -2.28 -8.86
N SER A 173 0.22 -3.49 -8.39
CA SER A 173 -0.65 -4.65 -8.65
C SER A 173 -0.94 -5.43 -7.38
N ALA A 174 -2.11 -6.07 -7.32
CA ALA A 174 -2.54 -6.82 -6.16
C ALA A 174 -3.42 -8.01 -6.56
N GLY A 175 -3.11 -9.20 -6.02
CA GLY A 175 -3.88 -10.42 -6.24
C GLY A 175 -3.74 -10.97 -7.66
N ARG A 176 -4.46 -12.05 -7.94
CA ARG A 176 -4.50 -12.73 -9.25
C ARG A 176 -5.94 -13.07 -9.63
N ASP A 177 -6.15 -13.35 -10.91
CA ASP A 177 -7.40 -13.93 -11.39
C ASP A 177 -7.68 -15.25 -10.65
N GLY A 178 -8.89 -15.40 -10.11
CA GLY A 178 -9.27 -16.51 -9.24
C GLY A 178 -8.59 -16.58 -7.86
N ALA A 179 -7.65 -15.68 -7.55
CA ALA A 179 -6.97 -15.61 -6.25
C ALA A 179 -6.80 -14.14 -5.80
N PRO A 180 -7.91 -13.47 -5.42
CA PRO A 180 -7.87 -12.07 -5.01
C PRO A 180 -7.20 -11.87 -3.65
N VAL A 181 -6.67 -10.67 -3.42
CA VAL A 181 -6.36 -10.19 -2.06
C VAL A 181 -7.64 -9.99 -1.26
N ARG A 182 -7.55 -10.05 0.08
CA ARG A 182 -8.69 -9.92 0.98
C ARG A 182 -8.75 -8.54 1.64
N GLY A 183 -9.92 -7.91 1.60
CA GLY A 183 -10.08 -6.48 1.88
C GLY A 183 -10.04 -5.66 0.59
N SER A 184 -9.69 -4.38 0.67
CA SER A 184 -9.47 -3.56 -0.53
C SER A 184 -8.20 -4.00 -1.29
N GLY A 185 -8.08 -3.63 -2.56
CA GLY A 185 -6.86 -3.83 -3.34
C GLY A 185 -5.82 -2.77 -3.01
N ILE A 186 -5.92 -1.63 -3.68
CA ILE A 186 -5.09 -0.44 -3.49
C ILE A 186 -5.92 0.61 -2.76
N PHE A 187 -5.53 0.93 -1.53
CA PHE A 187 -6.21 1.89 -0.67
C PHE A 187 -5.32 3.10 -0.41
N VAL A 188 -5.84 4.30 -0.68
CA VAL A 188 -5.17 5.56 -0.33
C VAL A 188 -6.16 6.52 0.33
N SER A 189 -5.75 7.17 1.42
CA SER A 189 -6.64 8.04 2.20
C SER A 189 -5.90 9.21 2.85
N GLY A 190 -6.58 10.35 2.96
CA GLY A 190 -6.29 11.39 3.95
C GLY A 190 -7.02 11.14 5.27
N GLY A 191 -7.00 12.12 6.16
CA GLY A 191 -7.54 12.02 7.52
C GLY A 191 -9.03 12.32 7.61
N GLY A 192 -9.59 12.93 6.56
CA GLY A 192 -10.94 13.53 6.55
C GLY A 192 -10.98 14.69 5.55
N ASP A 193 -12.18 15.23 5.31
CA ASP A 193 -12.34 16.44 4.47
C ASP A 193 -11.73 17.70 5.12
N GLN A 194 -11.69 17.72 6.45
CA GLN A 194 -11.10 18.79 7.29
C GLN A 194 -9.98 18.23 8.17
N ALA A 195 -9.07 17.48 7.55
CA ALA A 195 -7.96 16.85 8.24
C ALA A 195 -6.73 16.76 7.32
N GLY A 196 -5.69 16.05 7.78
CA GLY A 196 -4.45 15.85 7.05
C GLY A 196 -4.71 15.29 5.64
N ARG A 197 -3.99 15.83 4.67
CA ARG A 197 -4.21 15.56 3.25
C ARG A 197 -3.16 14.60 2.70
N LEU A 198 -3.57 13.82 1.69
CA LEU A 198 -2.68 13.03 0.87
C LEU A 198 -2.68 13.60 -0.55
N ALA A 199 -1.55 14.15 -0.99
CA ALA A 199 -1.35 14.71 -2.33
C ALA A 199 -0.59 13.70 -3.20
N VAL A 200 -1.29 13.07 -4.14
CA VAL A 200 -0.75 12.01 -5.00
C VAL A 200 -0.59 12.54 -6.42
N ARG A 201 0.65 12.61 -6.92
CA ARG A 201 0.92 13.08 -8.28
C ARG A 201 0.40 12.10 -9.34
N SER A 202 0.61 10.81 -9.14
CA SER A 202 0.12 9.76 -10.03
C SER A 202 -0.28 8.57 -9.18
N LEU A 203 -1.45 8.02 -9.46
CA LEU A 203 -1.88 6.71 -8.97
C LEU A 203 -2.11 5.81 -10.18
N GLU A 204 -1.18 4.92 -10.41
CA GLU A 204 -1.23 4.02 -11.52
C GLU A 204 -1.13 2.56 -11.05
N THR A 205 -2.05 1.77 -11.57
CA THR A 205 -2.19 0.36 -11.23
C THR A 205 -2.08 -0.49 -12.48
N ASP A 206 -1.44 -1.64 -12.34
CA ASP A 206 -1.53 -2.72 -13.31
C ASP A 206 -2.75 -3.59 -12.95
N ALA A 207 -2.59 -4.90 -12.81
CA ALA A 207 -3.72 -5.77 -12.49
C ALA A 207 -4.05 -5.76 -10.98
N VAL A 208 -5.33 -5.61 -10.65
CA VAL A 208 -5.84 -5.61 -9.28
C VAL A 208 -7.05 -6.53 -9.16
N TYR A 209 -6.96 -7.51 -8.28
CA TYR A 209 -8.00 -8.48 -7.98
C TYR A 209 -8.25 -8.52 -6.49
N SER A 210 -9.43 -8.09 -6.03
CA SER A 210 -9.75 -8.02 -4.60
C SER A 210 -11.11 -8.62 -4.26
N ASP A 211 -11.22 -9.11 -3.03
CA ASP A 211 -12.47 -9.58 -2.43
C ASP A 211 -12.51 -9.08 -0.99
N GLY A 212 -13.41 -8.14 -0.72
CA GLY A 212 -13.57 -7.54 0.58
C GLY A 212 -13.93 -8.54 1.67
N GLY A 213 -14.52 -9.68 1.31
CA GLY A 213 -15.01 -10.67 2.27
C GLY A 213 -16.12 -10.15 3.16
N ILE A 214 -16.81 -9.08 2.75
CA ILE A 214 -17.95 -8.51 3.47
C ILE A 214 -19.12 -9.51 3.39
N LYS A 215 -19.72 -9.80 4.54
CA LYS A 215 -20.88 -10.69 4.61
C LYS A 215 -22.10 -10.01 3.99
N ALA A 216 -22.89 -10.77 3.24
CA ALA A 216 -24.17 -10.29 2.72
C ALA A 216 -25.06 -9.76 3.87
N GLY A 217 -25.70 -8.61 3.65
CA GLY A 217 -26.50 -7.94 4.69
C GLY A 217 -25.70 -7.10 5.68
N THR A 218 -24.42 -6.81 5.40
CA THR A 218 -23.60 -5.84 6.16
C THR A 218 -23.48 -4.53 5.36
N PRO A 219 -24.50 -3.64 5.41
CA PRO A 219 -24.55 -2.44 4.57
C PRO A 219 -23.60 -1.33 5.02
N ASP A 220 -23.06 -1.41 6.24
CA ASP A 220 -22.20 -0.41 6.86
C ASP A 220 -20.70 -0.62 6.55
N GLN A 221 -20.36 -1.56 5.66
CA GLN A 221 -18.99 -1.84 5.24
C GLN A 221 -18.87 -1.78 3.72
N ILE A 222 -17.72 -1.27 3.27
CA ILE A 222 -17.39 -1.14 1.85
C ILE A 222 -15.91 -1.45 1.63
N THR A 223 -15.59 -2.01 0.46
CA THR A 223 -14.19 -2.13 -0.01
C THR A 223 -14.07 -1.64 -1.45
N GLY A 224 -12.85 -1.59 -1.97
CA GLY A 224 -12.69 -1.40 -3.40
C GLY A 224 -11.40 -1.98 -3.98
N GLY A 225 -11.41 -2.22 -5.29
CA GLY A 225 -10.23 -2.64 -6.04
C GLY A 225 -9.17 -1.54 -6.00
N VAL A 226 -9.51 -0.34 -6.47
CA VAL A 226 -8.73 0.88 -6.26
C VAL A 226 -9.61 1.91 -5.56
N PHE A 227 -9.23 2.30 -4.35
CA PHE A 227 -10.04 3.17 -3.50
C PHE A 227 -9.25 4.41 -3.07
N THR A 228 -9.65 5.57 -3.58
CA THR A 228 -9.17 6.88 -3.13
C THR A 228 -10.21 7.50 -2.19
N VAL A 229 -9.91 7.51 -0.91
CA VAL A 229 -10.83 7.96 0.14
C VAL A 229 -10.65 9.47 0.41
N TYR A 230 -11.51 10.05 1.24
CA TYR A 230 -11.51 11.47 1.61
C TYR A 230 -10.13 12.02 2.01
N GLY A 231 -9.94 13.32 1.83
CA GLY A 231 -8.65 13.99 2.07
C GLY A 231 -7.53 13.58 1.10
N THR A 232 -7.82 12.73 0.10
CA THR A 232 -6.87 12.39 -0.98
C THR A 232 -7.13 13.22 -2.23
N TYR A 233 -6.05 13.80 -2.76
CA TYR A 233 -6.04 14.61 -3.96
C TYR A 233 -5.10 13.92 -4.95
N VAL A 234 -5.63 13.44 -6.07
CA VAL A 234 -4.83 12.73 -7.07
C VAL A 234 -4.85 13.50 -8.38
N ASP A 235 -3.67 13.88 -8.89
CA ASP A 235 -3.59 14.65 -10.14
C ASP A 235 -3.96 13.78 -11.36
N ALA A 236 -3.52 12.51 -11.37
CA ALA A 236 -3.81 11.55 -12.44
C ALA A 236 -4.00 10.12 -11.92
N VAL A 237 -5.05 9.46 -12.40
CA VAL A 237 -5.31 8.04 -12.11
C VAL A 237 -5.33 7.23 -13.40
N HIS A 238 -4.52 6.16 -13.45
CA HIS A 238 -4.38 5.31 -14.61
C HIS A 238 -4.46 3.82 -14.21
N ASN A 239 -5.48 3.11 -14.70
CA ASN A 239 -5.53 1.65 -14.58
C ASN A 239 -5.06 1.05 -15.90
N ARG A 240 -3.85 0.50 -15.91
CA ARG A 240 -3.24 -0.14 -17.09
C ARG A 240 -3.59 -1.61 -17.22
N GLY A 241 -3.94 -2.25 -16.09
CA GLY A 241 -4.45 -3.62 -16.04
C GLY A 241 -5.91 -3.70 -15.61
N PRO A 242 -6.47 -4.93 -15.57
CA PRO A 242 -7.83 -5.15 -15.10
C PRO A 242 -7.95 -4.83 -13.60
N VAL A 243 -9.05 -4.20 -13.21
CA VAL A 243 -9.47 -4.07 -11.81
C VAL A 243 -10.74 -4.88 -11.63
N VAL A 244 -10.69 -5.92 -10.81
CA VAL A 244 -11.77 -6.88 -10.61
C VAL A 244 -12.04 -7.04 -9.13
N THR A 245 -13.30 -6.87 -8.75
CA THR A 245 -13.79 -7.15 -7.40
C THR A 245 -14.73 -8.35 -7.40
N TYR A 246 -14.67 -9.17 -6.36
CA TYR A 246 -15.46 -10.40 -6.25
C TYR A 246 -16.49 -10.38 -5.11
N GLY A 247 -16.36 -9.48 -4.15
CA GLY A 247 -17.19 -9.43 -2.94
C GLY A 247 -18.38 -8.48 -3.03
N VAL A 248 -19.24 -8.60 -2.02
CA VAL A 248 -20.41 -7.72 -1.83
C VAL A 248 -19.95 -6.36 -1.31
N ASN A 249 -20.54 -5.27 -1.82
CA ASN A 249 -20.12 -3.89 -1.53
C ASN A 249 -18.65 -3.62 -1.87
N ASP A 250 -18.10 -4.35 -2.84
CA ASP A 250 -16.77 -4.11 -3.37
C ASP A 250 -16.85 -3.24 -4.63
N MET A 251 -16.44 -1.99 -4.51
CA MET A 251 -16.39 -1.07 -5.64
C MET A 251 -15.15 -1.32 -6.50
N VAL A 252 -15.31 -1.39 -7.82
CA VAL A 252 -14.16 -1.59 -8.72
C VAL A 252 -13.17 -0.41 -8.62
N LEU A 253 -13.70 0.80 -8.77
CA LEU A 253 -13.01 2.06 -8.53
C LEU A 253 -13.99 2.97 -7.80
N ASP A 254 -13.54 3.54 -6.70
CA ASP A 254 -14.32 4.53 -5.96
C ASP A 254 -13.42 5.67 -5.51
N ASN A 255 -13.96 6.88 -5.63
CA ASN A 255 -13.25 8.10 -5.34
C ASN A 255 -14.14 9.04 -4.54
N TRP A 256 -13.72 9.32 -3.32
CA TRP A 256 -14.41 10.23 -2.40
C TRP A 256 -13.70 11.58 -2.26
N GLY A 257 -12.66 11.86 -3.06
CA GLY A 257 -11.92 13.13 -3.11
C GLY A 257 -12.15 13.92 -4.42
N PRO A 258 -11.73 15.19 -4.48
CA PRO A 258 -11.86 16.01 -5.69
C PRO A 258 -10.82 15.62 -6.75
N TRP A 259 -11.27 15.35 -7.99
CA TRP A 259 -10.39 15.03 -9.14
C TRP A 259 -10.57 16.00 -10.30
N THR A 260 -9.53 16.14 -11.13
CA THR A 260 -9.67 16.46 -12.55
C THR A 260 -9.51 15.16 -13.35
N ALA A 261 -10.59 14.67 -13.96
CA ALA A 261 -10.53 13.43 -14.74
C ALA A 261 -9.87 13.67 -16.11
N GLY A 262 -8.86 12.87 -16.46
CA GLY A 262 -8.46 12.59 -17.85
C GLY A 262 -9.47 11.66 -18.55
N PRO A 263 -9.33 11.39 -19.86
CA PRO A 263 -10.37 10.74 -20.67
C PRO A 263 -10.75 9.33 -20.18
N PRO A 264 -12.00 8.88 -20.46
CA PRO A 264 -12.66 7.78 -19.73
C PRO A 264 -12.06 6.39 -19.98
N THR A 265 -11.95 5.60 -18.90
CA THR A 265 -11.65 4.16 -18.92
C THR A 265 -12.85 3.35 -19.42
N ARG A 266 -12.62 2.34 -20.28
CA ARG A 266 -13.67 1.47 -20.83
C ARG A 266 -13.90 0.23 -19.96
N ARG A 267 -15.16 -0.04 -19.66
CA ARG A 267 -15.68 -1.26 -19.01
C ARG A 267 -15.84 -2.39 -20.04
N SER A 268 -15.27 -3.57 -19.79
CA SER A 268 -15.73 -4.82 -20.44
C SER A 268 -16.65 -5.56 -19.47
N ARG A 269 -17.89 -5.85 -19.89
CA ARG A 269 -18.79 -6.82 -19.22
C ARG A 269 -18.83 -8.11 -20.06
N PRO A 270 -19.11 -9.26 -19.43
CA PRO A 270 -20.41 -9.88 -19.73
C PRO A 270 -21.25 -10.28 -18.49
N THR A 271 -22.57 -10.13 -18.68
CA THR A 271 -23.74 -10.80 -18.06
C THR A 271 -24.10 -10.60 -16.57
N ASP A 272 -25.20 -9.86 -16.40
CA ASP A 272 -26.34 -10.03 -15.46
C ASP A 272 -26.11 -10.13 -13.95
N GLN A 273 -25.71 -9.00 -13.36
CA GLN A 273 -26.45 -8.30 -12.30
C GLN A 273 -25.76 -6.96 -12.06
N ALA A 274 -26.04 -5.96 -12.90
CA ALA A 274 -25.39 -4.66 -12.77
C ALA A 274 -26.34 -3.53 -13.18
N ALA A 275 -27.17 -3.15 -12.20
CA ALA A 275 -27.90 -1.89 -12.16
C ALA A 275 -27.86 -1.34 -10.72
N SER A 276 -26.76 -0.65 -10.37
CA SER A 276 -26.73 0.53 -9.47
C SER A 276 -25.28 0.88 -9.15
N ALA A 277 -24.67 1.78 -9.94
CA ALA A 277 -23.43 2.47 -9.55
C ALA A 277 -23.21 3.72 -10.44
N LEU A 278 -24.27 4.51 -10.63
CA LEU A 278 -24.20 5.81 -11.29
C LEU A 278 -25.40 6.67 -10.86
N SER A 279 -25.51 6.98 -9.56
CA SER A 279 -26.23 8.15 -9.01
C SER A 279 -26.35 8.08 -7.48
N ILE A 280 -25.34 8.50 -6.73
CA ILE A 280 -25.55 9.13 -5.42
C ILE A 280 -24.54 10.27 -5.31
N LEU A 281 -24.81 11.39 -6.00
CA LEU A 281 -24.34 12.77 -5.69
C LEU A 281 -24.73 13.76 -6.82
N ALA A 282 -26.00 13.72 -7.20
CA ALA A 282 -26.65 14.83 -7.91
C ALA A 282 -28.08 14.94 -7.38
N ARG A 283 -28.23 15.30 -6.09
CA ARG A 283 -29.44 15.82 -5.44
C ARG A 283 -29.20 15.99 -3.93
N SER A 284 -28.47 17.04 -3.57
CA SER A 284 -28.69 17.77 -2.31
C SER A 284 -28.09 19.17 -2.42
N THR A 285 -28.61 19.94 -3.38
CA THR A 285 -28.61 21.40 -3.32
C THR A 285 -30.07 21.81 -3.46
N ASN A 286 -30.70 22.06 -2.32
CA ASN A 286 -31.78 23.02 -2.10
C ASN A 286 -31.57 23.58 -0.70
#